data_AF-A0A538A159-F1
#
_entry.id   AF-A0A538A159-F1
#
_cell.length_a   1.000
_cell.length_b   1.000
_cell.length_c   1.000
_cell.angle_alpha   90.00
_cell.angle_beta   90.00
_cell.angle_gamma   90.00
#
_symmetry.space_group_name_H-M   'P 1'
#
loop_
_entity.id
_entity.type
_entity.pdbx_description
1 polymer ?
#
loop_
_entity_poly.entity_id
_entity_poly.type
_entity_poly.pdbx_seq_one_letter_code
_entity_poly.pdbx_strand_id
1 'polypeptide(L)'
;FDQRSFWATVVGVNITGAGPLVGPYLADFLRGGAEFGGTTLARFYAIHMLIVPGLIIALIGAHLYLVVKLGTTAPPWLEPKRTKATVREERV
;
A
#
# COMPACT_ATOMS: atom_id res chain seq x y z
N PHE A 1 19.98 10.51 -11.59
CA PHE A 1 19.78 11.62 -10.65
C PHE A 1 19.91 12.90 -11.44
N ASP A 2 18.81 13.60 -11.66
CA ASP A 2 18.77 14.92 -12.29
C ASP A 2 18.32 15.96 -11.25
N GLN A 3 18.41 17.26 -11.59
CA GLN A 3 18.16 18.34 -10.64
C GLN A 3 16.70 18.37 -10.15
N ARG A 4 15.72 17.97 -10.99
CA ARG A 4 14.32 17.92 -10.56
C ARG A 4 14.09 16.77 -9.59
N SER A 5 14.60 15.59 -9.92
CA SER A 5 14.48 14.41 -9.04
C SER A 5 15.19 14.61 -7.70
N PHE A 6 16.35 15.29 -7.69
CA PHE A 6 17.07 15.62 -6.46
C PHE A 6 16.21 16.50 -5.54
N TRP A 7 15.74 17.66 -6.01
CA TRP A 7 14.95 18.58 -5.20
C TRP A 7 13.59 18.01 -4.80
N ALA A 8 12.95 17.23 -5.68
CA ALA A 8 11.73 16.50 -5.34
C ALA A 8 11.97 15.54 -4.16
N THR A 9 13.10 14.83 -4.15
CA THR A 9 13.46 13.92 -3.05
C THR A 9 13.71 14.69 -1.74
N VAL A 10 14.41 15.82 -1.81
CA VAL A 10 14.65 16.68 -0.64
C VAL A 10 13.33 17.16 -0.03
N VAL A 11 12.42 17.69 -0.85
CA VAL A 11 11.11 18.14 -0.39
C VAL A 11 10.28 16.98 0.18
N GLY A 12 10.26 15.83 -0.49
CA GLY A 12 9.50 14.65 -0.04
C GLY A 12 9.98 14.12 1.32
N VAL A 13 11.29 14.04 1.52
CA VAL A 13 11.87 13.61 2.82
C VAL A 13 11.58 14.64 3.91
N ASN A 14 11.65 15.93 3.61
CA ASN A 14 11.30 16.98 4.58
C ASN A 14 9.82 16.95 4.98
N ILE A 15 8.90 16.69 4.03
CA ILE A 15 7.47 16.49 4.34
C ILE A 15 7.28 15.27 5.25
N THR A 16 7.97 14.18 4.96
CA THR A 16 7.94 12.97 5.80
C THR A 16 8.41 13.27 7.22
N GLY A 17 9.41 14.15 7.35
CA GLY A 17 9.95 14.63 8.62
C GLY A 17 8.99 15.46 9.47
N ALA A 18 7.97 16.06 8.86
CA ALA A 18 7.01 16.91 9.55
C ALA A 18 5.97 16.12 10.39
N GLY A 19 5.91 14.80 10.23
CA GLY A 19 5.01 13.95 11.01
C GLY A 19 5.37 13.94 12.50
N PRO A 20 4.40 14.03 13.43
CA PRO A 20 4.69 13.96 14.86
C PRO A 20 5.21 12.56 15.23
N LEU A 21 6.11 12.50 16.23
CA LEU A 21 6.71 11.30 16.82
C LEU A 21 7.67 10.52 15.90
N VAL A 22 7.18 10.01 14.78
CA VAL A 22 7.94 9.10 13.89
C VAL A 22 8.56 9.80 12.68
N GLY A 23 8.09 11.01 12.36
CA GLY A 23 8.55 11.76 11.18
C GLY A 23 10.06 11.98 11.14
N PRO A 24 10.69 12.52 12.21
CA PRO A 24 12.14 12.77 12.22
C PRO A 24 12.97 11.51 11.98
N TYR A 25 12.61 10.40 12.66
CA TYR A 25 13.31 9.11 12.49
C TYR A 25 13.16 8.55 11.07
N LEU A 26 11.97 8.68 10.48
CA LEU A 26 11.70 8.18 9.14
C LEU A 26 12.42 9.03 8.09
N ALA A 27 12.47 10.35 8.26
CA ALA A 27 13.20 11.25 7.38
C ALA A 27 14.72 10.98 7.41
N ASP A 28 15.29 10.78 8.61
CA ASP A 28 16.71 10.44 8.75
C ASP A 28 17.03 9.06 8.16
N PHE A 29 16.13 8.08 8.34
CA PHE A 29 16.25 6.78 7.69
C PHE A 29 16.20 6.88 6.16
N LEU A 30 15.30 7.69 5.61
CA LEU A 30 15.19 7.87 4.16
C LEU A 30 16.38 8.64 3.59
N ARG A 31 16.90 9.65 4.29
CA ARG A 31 18.10 10.40 3.89
C ARG A 31 19.33 9.50 3.86
N GLY A 32 19.54 8.70 4.90
CA GLY A 32 20.58 7.67 4.94
C GLY A 32 22.03 8.16 4.95
N GLY A 33 22.25 9.37 5.45
CA GLY A 33 23.54 10.01 5.60
C GLY A 33 23.39 11.49 5.99
N ALA A 34 24.52 12.17 6.17
CA ALA A 34 24.54 13.61 6.44
C ALA A 34 23.99 14.42 5.24
N GLU A 35 24.25 13.96 4.03
CA GLU A 35 23.85 14.61 2.77
C GLU A 35 23.08 13.66 1.86
N PHE A 36 22.21 14.22 1.01
CA PHE A 36 21.50 13.45 -0.02
C PHE A 36 22.47 13.02 -1.12
N GLY A 37 22.61 11.71 -1.33
CA GLY A 37 23.60 11.19 -2.27
C GLY A 37 23.38 9.74 -2.67
N GLY A 38 24.48 9.04 -2.96
CA GLY A 38 24.44 7.66 -3.47
C GLY A 38 23.74 6.67 -2.52
N THR A 39 23.89 6.84 -1.20
CA THR A 39 23.23 5.99 -0.20
C THR A 39 21.72 6.19 -0.19
N THR A 40 21.26 7.43 -0.32
CA THR A 40 19.83 7.77 -0.46
C THR A 40 19.25 7.10 -1.70
N LEU A 41 19.90 7.26 -2.86
CA LEU A 41 19.44 6.67 -4.11
C LEU A 41 19.32 5.14 -4.03
N ALA A 42 20.33 4.46 -3.46
CA ALA A 42 20.31 3.01 -3.31
C ALA A 42 19.13 2.53 -2.42
N ARG A 43 18.80 3.27 -1.35
CA ARG A 43 17.64 2.98 -0.49
C ARG A 43 16.32 3.15 -1.22
N PHE A 44 16.14 4.28 -1.92
CA PHE A 44 14.94 4.52 -2.72
C PHE A 44 14.77 3.47 -3.81
N TYR A 45 15.85 3.05 -4.47
CA TYR A 45 15.83 1.96 -5.44
C TYR A 45 15.38 0.64 -4.80
N ALA A 46 15.95 0.26 -3.66
CA ALA A 46 15.58 -0.98 -2.95
C ALA A 46 14.11 -0.95 -2.49
N ILE A 47 13.64 0.18 -1.94
CA ILE A 47 12.24 0.34 -1.52
C ILE A 47 11.31 0.25 -2.73
N HIS A 48 11.63 0.94 -3.82
CA HIS A 48 10.77 1.00 -5.01
C HIS A 48 10.73 -0.31 -5.80
N MET A 49 11.84 -1.05 -5.88
CA MET A 49 11.92 -2.27 -6.69
C MET A 49 11.56 -3.54 -5.90
N LEU A 50 11.79 -3.58 -4.59
CA LEU A 50 11.52 -4.77 -3.78
C LEU A 50 10.28 -4.58 -2.90
N ILE A 51 10.28 -3.54 -2.06
CA ILE A 51 9.28 -3.40 -1.00
C ILE A 51 7.92 -3.00 -1.56
N VAL A 52 7.86 -1.95 -2.39
CA VAL A 52 6.59 -1.47 -2.95
C VAL A 52 5.90 -2.54 -3.81
N PRO A 53 6.58 -3.22 -4.76
CA PRO A 53 5.94 -4.24 -5.59
C PRO A 53 5.56 -5.47 -4.77
N GLY A 54 6.41 -5.90 -3.82
CA GLY A 54 6.09 -7.00 -2.92
C GLY A 54 4.85 -6.72 -2.07
N LEU A 55 4.72 -5.50 -1.56
CA LEU A 55 3.57 -5.08 -0.74
C LEU A 55 2.29 -4.99 -1.60
N ILE A 56 2.39 -4.51 -2.83
CA ILE A 56 1.26 -4.51 -3.78
C ILE A 56 0.80 -5.94 -4.07
N ILE A 57 1.71 -6.89 -4.34
CA ILE A 57 1.35 -8.29 -4.58
C ILE A 57 0.64 -8.88 -3.35
N ALA A 58 1.16 -8.62 -2.14
CA ALA A 58 0.53 -9.06 -0.90
C ALA A 58 -0.88 -8.48 -0.73
N LEU A 59 -1.07 -7.18 -1.01
CA LEU A 59 -2.37 -6.53 -0.95
C LEU A 59 -3.35 -7.08 -1.99
N ILE A 60 -2.89 -7.37 -3.21
CA ILE A 60 -3.71 -8.02 -4.24
C ILE A 60 -4.13 -9.42 -3.76
N GLY A 61 -3.20 -10.20 -3.20
CA GLY A 61 -3.50 -11.51 -2.63
C GLY A 61 -4.54 -11.44 -1.50
N ALA A 62 -4.37 -10.51 -0.57
CA ALA A 62 -5.33 -10.26 0.51
C ALA A 62 -6.70 -9.82 -0.04
N HIS A 63 -6.71 -8.94 -1.03
CA HIS A 63 -7.93 -8.48 -1.69
C HIS A 63 -8.68 -9.64 -2.35
N LEU A 64 -8.00 -10.47 -3.15
CA LEU A 64 -8.61 -11.63 -3.81
C LEU A 64 -9.07 -12.68 -2.79
N TYR A 65 -8.33 -12.90 -1.71
CA TYR A 65 -8.75 -13.77 -0.62
C TYR A 65 -10.09 -13.34 -0.03
N LEU A 66 -10.26 -12.04 0.23
CA LEU A 66 -11.53 -11.49 0.73
C LEU A 66 -12.65 -11.65 -0.28
N VAL A 67 -12.38 -11.42 -1.57
CA VAL A 67 -13.37 -11.63 -2.64
C VAL A 67 -13.82 -13.10 -2.71
N VAL A 68 -12.91 -14.06 -2.60
CA VAL A 68 -13.24 -15.49 -2.61
C VAL A 68 -14.03 -15.90 -1.35
N LYS A 69 -13.65 -15.36 -0.18
CA LYS A 69 -14.27 -15.74 1.10
C LYS A 69 -15.64 -15.11 1.33
N LEU A 70 -15.79 -13.82 1.03
CA LEU A 70 -17.03 -13.08 1.26
C LEU A 70 -17.97 -13.13 0.04
N GLY A 71 -17.44 -13.48 -1.13
CA GLY A 71 -18.17 -13.39 -2.39
C GLY A 71 -18.27 -11.95 -2.88
N THR A 72 -18.58 -11.78 -4.15
CA THR A 72 -18.95 -10.47 -4.71
C THR A 72 -20.43 -10.20 -4.43
N THR A 73 -20.78 -8.94 -4.17
CA THR A 73 -22.19 -8.55 -4.07
C THR A 73 -22.85 -8.77 -5.43
N ALA A 74 -23.97 -9.50 -5.45
CA ALA A 74 -24.74 -9.71 -6.67
C ALA A 74 -25.25 -8.35 -7.19
N PRO A 75 -25.20 -8.09 -8.51
CA PRO A 75 -25.79 -6.89 -9.07
C PRO A 75 -27.29 -6.83 -8.75
N PRO A 76 -27.87 -5.64 -8.51
CA PRO A 76 -29.26 -5.49 -8.05
C PRO A 76 -30.31 -6.02 -9.03
N TRP A 77 -29.93 -6.31 -10.28
CA TRP A 77 -30.79 -6.89 -11.33
C TRP A 77 -30.64 -8.42 -11.49
N LEU A 78 -29.75 -9.06 -10.73
CA LEU A 78 -29.63 -10.52 -10.69
C LEU A 78 -30.29 -11.02 -9.40
N GLU A 79 -31.34 -11.83 -9.52
CA GLU A 79 -31.94 -12.48 -8.36
C GLU A 79 -30.87 -13.31 -7.63
N PRO A 80 -30.65 -13.09 -6.33
CA PRO A 80 -29.69 -13.89 -5.59
C PRO A 80 -30.14 -15.35 -5.63
N LYS A 81 -29.28 -16.26 -6.11
CA LYS A 81 -29.57 -17.70 -6.08
C LYS A 81 -29.91 -18.09 -4.63
N ARG A 82 -31.18 -18.46 -4.40
CA ARG A 82 -31.62 -18.98 -3.10
C ARG A 82 -30.76 -20.19 -2.76
N THR A 83 -29.88 -20.02 -1.77
CA THR A 83 -29.08 -21.11 -1.22
C THR A 83 -29.90 -21.79 -0.12
N LYS A 84 -29.69 -23.08 0.13
CA LYS A 84 -30.50 -23.84 1.12
C LYS A 84 -30.50 -23.23 2.53
N ALA A 85 -29.51 -22.41 2.87
CA ALA A 85 -29.45 -21.66 4.12
C ALA A 85 -30.55 -20.58 4.22
N THR A 86 -30.75 -19.77 3.18
CA THR A 86 -31.79 -18.72 3.18
C THR A 86 -33.20 -19.30 3.09
N VAL A 87 -33.38 -20.42 2.37
CA VAL A 87 -34.67 -21.14 2.30
C VAL A 87 -35.09 -21.74 3.65
N ARG A 88 -34.12 -22.09 4.51
CA ARG A 88 -34.40 -22.62 5.85
C ARG A 88 -34.83 -21.53 6.83
N GLU A 89 -34.29 -20.32 6.68
CA GLU A 89 -34.59 -19.16 7.54
C GLU A 89 -35.96 -18.53 7.23
N GLU A 90 -36.41 -18.59 5.97
CA GLU A 90 -37.75 -18.14 5.56
C GLU A 90 -38.88 -19.11 6.02
N ARG A 91 -38.52 -20.32 6.47
CA ARG A 91 -39.48 -21.39 6.83
C ARG A 91 -39.65 -21.59 8.35
N VAL A 92 -39.05 -20.74 9.18
CA VAL A 92 -39.23 -20.73 10.65
C VAL A 92 -40.03 -19.51 11.08
#